data_AF-A0A943DFC2-F1
#
_entry.id   AF-A0A943DFC2-F1
#
_cell.length_a   1.000
_cell.length_b   1.000
_cell.length_c   1.000
_cell.angle_alpha   90.00
_cell.angle_beta   90.00
_cell.angle_gamma   90.00
#
_symmetry.space_group_name_H-M   'P 1'
#
loop_
_entity.id
_entity.type
_entity.pdbx_description
1 polymer ?
#
loop_
_entity_poly.entity_id
_entity_poly.type
_entity_poly.pdbx_seq_one_letter_code
_entity_poly.pdbx_strand_id
1 'polypeptide(L)'
;MRKQVQKERCTKIMLTKCKAVCCLYDKVQLAAAKMLDAEPAIFQIECNVPILCNDIPANDLNLPCETYTTDFVLHYDDGHTAVREAVFRSYLSRPSVAEKLELSRRYWQQQGISDWGIIIDKEDTSHEES
;
A
#
# COMPACT_ATOMS: atom_id res chain seq x y z
N MET A 1 3.79 -0.48 2.17
CA MET A 1 4.55 -1.71 1.86
C MET A 1 4.82 -2.57 3.09
N ARG A 2 4.50 -3.86 3.02
CA ARG A 2 4.88 -4.86 4.02
C ARG A 2 5.65 -6.02 3.39
N LYS A 3 6.34 -6.82 4.21
CA LYS A 3 7.00 -8.05 3.72
C LYS A 3 5.94 -9.02 3.19
N GLN A 4 6.27 -9.85 2.22
CA GLN A 4 5.36 -10.88 1.71
C GLN A 4 5.12 -11.98 2.74
N VAL A 5 6.19 -12.41 3.43
CA VAL A 5 6.10 -13.36 4.53
C VAL A 5 6.01 -12.58 5.84
N GLN A 6 4.81 -12.54 6.42
CA GLN A 6 4.56 -11.90 7.71
C GLN A 6 4.18 -12.94 8.76
N LYS A 7 4.92 -12.93 9.87
CA LYS A 7 4.62 -13.75 11.07
C LYS A 7 3.79 -12.99 12.11
N GLU A 8 3.45 -11.74 11.82
CA GLU A 8 2.72 -10.86 12.73
C GLU A 8 1.21 -11.10 12.67
N ARG A 9 0.52 -10.66 13.73
CA ARG A 9 -0.94 -10.72 13.78
C ARG A 9 -1.53 -9.81 12.72
N CYS A 10 -2.44 -10.35 11.90
CA CYS A 10 -3.22 -9.58 10.95
C CYS A 10 -4.71 -9.57 11.32
N THR A 11 -5.40 -8.51 10.89
CA THR A 11 -6.85 -8.45 10.85
C THR A 11 -7.31 -9.01 9.53
N LYS A 12 -8.13 -10.07 9.55
CA LYS A 12 -8.69 -10.69 8.36
C LYS A 12 -10.09 -10.18 8.13
N ILE A 13 -10.34 -9.59 6.96
CA ILE A 13 -11.68 -9.13 6.56
C ILE A 13 -12.00 -9.59 5.14
N MET A 14 -13.29 -9.69 4.83
CA MET A 14 -13.76 -9.83 3.45
C MET A 14 -14.26 -8.46 3.00
N LEU A 15 -13.60 -7.87 2.00
CA LEU A 15 -14.08 -6.66 1.32
C LEU A 15 -15.10 -7.06 0.26
N THR A 16 -16.05 -6.18 -0.04
CA THR A 16 -17.06 -6.44 -1.08
C THR A 16 -16.44 -6.49 -2.47
N LYS A 17 -15.38 -5.74 -2.70
CA LYS A 17 -14.66 -5.61 -3.98
C LYS A 17 -13.38 -6.43 -4.07
N CYS A 18 -13.09 -7.27 -3.07
CA CYS A 18 -11.94 -8.18 -3.10
C CYS A 18 -12.39 -9.63 -3.22
N LYS A 19 -11.81 -10.38 -4.15
CA LYS A 19 -12.14 -11.80 -4.38
C LYS A 19 -11.60 -12.73 -3.29
N ALA A 20 -10.69 -12.25 -2.45
CA ALA A 20 -10.01 -13.04 -1.43
C ALA A 20 -10.08 -12.35 -0.07
N VAL A 21 -9.84 -13.12 0.99
CA VAL A 21 -9.72 -12.59 2.36
C VAL A 21 -8.51 -11.65 2.42
N CYS A 22 -8.75 -10.39 2.76
CA CYS A 22 -7.71 -9.39 2.92
C CYS A 22 -7.03 -9.55 4.29
N CYS A 23 -5.70 -9.63 4.31
CA CYS A 23 -4.91 -9.63 5.54
C CYS A 23 -4.32 -8.24 5.77
N LEU A 24 -4.82 -7.53 6.78
CA LEU A 24 -4.46 -6.13 7.05
C LEU A 24 -3.66 -6.05 8.35
N TYR A 25 -2.53 -5.34 8.34
CA TYR A 25 -1.51 -5.46 9.37
C TYR A 25 -1.48 -4.28 10.36
N ASP A 26 -2.15 -3.18 10.04
CA ASP A 26 -2.26 -2.03 10.92
C ASP A 26 -3.56 -1.25 10.72
N LYS A 27 -3.78 -0.25 11.60
CA LYS A 27 -4.99 0.57 11.61
C LYS A 27 -5.14 1.45 10.37
N VAL A 28 -4.06 1.93 9.76
CA VAL A 28 -4.12 2.77 8.55
C VAL A 28 -4.55 1.92 7.38
N GLN A 29 -3.94 0.74 7.23
CA GLN A 29 -4.29 -0.21 6.18
C GLN A 29 -5.75 -0.68 6.32
N LEU A 30 -6.21 -0.95 7.55
CA LEU A 30 -7.61 -1.30 7.81
C LEU A 30 -8.58 -0.18 7.44
N ALA A 31 -8.29 1.06 7.82
CA ALA A 31 -9.13 2.21 7.49
C ALA A 31 -9.14 2.49 5.98
N ALA A 32 -7.96 2.43 5.33
CA ALA A 32 -7.82 2.59 3.89
C ALA A 32 -8.62 1.53 3.13
N ALA A 33 -8.52 0.26 3.52
CA ALA A 33 -9.26 -0.83 2.89
C ALA A 33 -10.78 -0.58 2.91
N LYS A 34 -11.33 -0.14 4.04
CA LYS A 34 -12.77 0.17 4.17
C LYS A 34 -13.19 1.38 3.33
N MET A 35 -12.36 2.42 3.32
CA MET A 35 -12.60 3.62 2.52
C MET A 35 -12.60 3.28 1.02
N LEU A 36 -11.62 2.52 0.55
CA LEU A 36 -11.50 2.09 -0.84
C LEU A 36 -12.65 1.15 -1.25
N ASP A 37 -13.09 0.26 -0.35
CA ASP A 37 -14.23 -0.61 -0.62
C ASP A 37 -15.54 0.17 -0.78
N ALA A 38 -15.66 1.33 -0.12
CA ALA A 38 -16.82 2.21 -0.24
C ALA A 38 -16.80 3.11 -1.51
N GLU A 39 -15.67 3.28 -2.17
CA GLU A 39 -15.52 4.19 -3.33
C GLU A 39 -16.22 3.63 -4.58
N PRO A 40 -17.34 4.22 -5.05
CA PRO A 40 -18.15 3.66 -6.14
C PRO A 40 -17.40 3.45 -7.45
N ALA A 41 -16.41 4.28 -7.78
CA ALA A 41 -15.66 4.17 -9.04
C ALA A 41 -14.73 2.93 -9.07
N ILE A 42 -14.36 2.40 -7.91
CA ILE A 42 -13.53 1.19 -7.80
C ILE A 42 -14.45 -0.03 -7.86
N PHE A 43 -14.19 -0.94 -8.80
CA PHE A 43 -14.95 -2.19 -8.92
C PHE A 43 -14.20 -3.42 -8.38
N GLN A 44 -12.86 -3.37 -8.32
CA GLN A 44 -12.05 -4.46 -7.79
C GLN A 44 -10.84 -3.95 -7.01
N ILE A 45 -10.54 -4.61 -5.89
CA ILE A 45 -9.40 -4.35 -5.02
C ILE A 45 -8.58 -5.63 -4.89
N GLU A 46 -7.26 -5.51 -5.02
CA GLU A 46 -6.31 -6.56 -4.68
C GLU A 46 -5.42 -6.10 -3.52
N CYS A 47 -5.32 -6.93 -2.49
CA CYS A 47 -4.53 -6.63 -1.30
C CYS A 47 -3.23 -7.44 -1.28
N ASN A 48 -2.17 -6.84 -0.75
CA ASN A 48 -0.87 -7.49 -0.51
C ASN A 48 -0.24 -8.09 -1.79
N VAL A 49 -0.32 -7.37 -2.91
CA VAL A 49 0.21 -7.82 -4.20
C VAL A 49 1.75 -7.87 -4.15
N PRO A 50 2.37 -9.04 -4.39
CA PRO A 50 3.83 -9.18 -4.33
C PRO A 50 4.54 -8.30 -5.37
N ILE A 51 5.63 -7.66 -4.95
CA ILE A 51 6.55 -6.95 -5.83
C ILE A 51 7.65 -7.92 -6.23
N LEU A 52 7.71 -8.23 -7.52
CA LEU A 52 8.72 -9.12 -8.10
C LEU A 52 9.93 -8.29 -8.53
N CYS A 53 10.84 -8.01 -7.59
CA CYS A 53 12.01 -7.14 -7.80
C CYS A 53 13.16 -7.76 -8.62
N ASN A 54 12.92 -8.79 -9.42
CA ASN A 54 14.01 -9.48 -10.14
C ASN A 54 14.78 -8.55 -11.11
N ASP A 55 14.14 -7.45 -11.55
CA ASP A 55 14.67 -6.57 -12.60
C ASP A 55 14.92 -5.11 -12.14
N ILE A 56 14.71 -4.79 -10.86
CA ILE A 56 15.05 -3.45 -10.35
C ILE A 56 16.51 -3.49 -9.91
N PRO A 57 17.41 -2.70 -10.53
CA PRO A 57 18.81 -2.69 -10.12
C PRO A 57 18.88 -2.29 -8.64
N ALA A 58 19.29 -3.24 -7.80
CA ALA A 58 19.37 -3.10 -6.34
C ALA A 58 20.39 -2.03 -5.88
N ASN A 59 21.03 -1.33 -6.81
CA ASN A 59 22.24 -0.57 -6.58
C ASN A 59 21.99 0.82 -5.96
N ASP A 60 20.74 1.31 -5.96
CA ASP A 60 20.39 2.65 -5.44
C ASP A 60 19.54 2.64 -4.17
N LEU A 61 18.95 1.49 -3.80
CA LEU A 61 18.07 1.38 -2.63
C LEU A 61 18.69 0.43 -1.62
N ASN A 62 18.89 0.90 -0.38
CA ASN A 62 19.47 0.11 0.70
C ASN A 62 18.44 -0.85 1.33
N LEU A 63 17.77 -1.63 0.49
CA LEU A 63 16.71 -2.54 0.91
C LEU A 63 17.24 -3.96 1.06
N PRO A 64 16.83 -4.70 2.11
CA PRO A 64 17.16 -6.11 2.22
C PRO A 64 16.56 -6.90 1.05
N CYS A 65 17.21 -8.01 0.67
CA CYS A 65 16.74 -8.97 -0.34
C CYS A 65 15.51 -9.74 0.19
N GLU A 66 14.42 -9.02 0.40
CA GLU A 66 13.15 -9.53 0.88
C GLU A 66 12.08 -9.15 -0.14
N THR A 67 11.13 -10.05 -0.36
CA THR A 67 9.97 -9.74 -1.20
C THR A 67 9.00 -8.86 -0.42
N TYR A 68 8.70 -7.70 -0.98
CA TYR A 68 7.70 -6.78 -0.45
C TYR A 68 6.36 -6.97 -1.16
N THR A 69 5.32 -6.42 -0.54
CA THR A 69 3.97 -6.37 -1.09
C THR A 69 3.49 -4.94 -1.12
N THR A 70 2.76 -4.63 -2.19
CA THR A 70 1.94 -3.43 -2.33
C THR A 70 0.67 -3.60 -1.53
N ASP A 71 0.22 -2.55 -0.84
CA ASP A 71 -0.95 -2.64 0.02
C ASP A 71 -2.24 -2.83 -0.77
N PHE A 72 -2.46 -2.00 -1.80
CA PHE A 72 -3.66 -2.02 -2.62
C PHE A 72 -3.35 -1.76 -4.09
N VAL A 73 -3.88 -2.62 -4.96
CA VAL A 73 -4.06 -2.37 -6.40
C VAL A 73 -5.55 -2.21 -6.64
N LEU A 74 -5.92 -1.12 -7.30
CA LEU A 74 -7.29 -0.66 -7.48
C LEU A 74 -7.63 -0.69 -8.96
N HIS A 75 -8.76 -1.27 -9.32
CA HIS A 75 -9.27 -1.26 -10.69
C HIS A 75 -10.56 -0.45 -10.74
N TYR A 76 -10.57 0.53 -11.64
CA TYR A 76 -11.68 1.46 -11.81
C TYR A 76 -12.50 1.13 -13.04
N ASP A 77 -13.76 1.57 -13.01
CA ASP A 77 -14.76 1.29 -14.05
C ASP A 77 -14.41 1.86 -15.44
N ASP A 78 -13.66 2.96 -15.50
CA ASP A 78 -13.14 3.57 -16.72
C ASP A 78 -11.90 2.84 -17.31
N GLY A 79 -11.44 1.77 -16.66
CA GLY A 79 -10.30 0.95 -17.06
C GLY A 79 -8.95 1.39 -16.50
N HIS A 80 -8.87 2.45 -15.69
CA HIS A 80 -7.60 2.82 -15.05
C HIS A 80 -7.26 1.91 -13.85
N THR A 81 -5.96 1.75 -13.61
CA THR A 81 -5.42 1.04 -12.46
C THR A 81 -4.62 2.00 -11.60
N ALA A 82 -4.86 1.98 -10.30
CA ALA A 82 -4.11 2.79 -9.35
C ALA A 82 -3.51 1.94 -8.23
N VAL A 83 -2.40 2.42 -7.68
CA VAL A 83 -1.70 1.79 -6.57
C VAL A 83 -1.72 2.71 -5.36
N ARG A 84 -2.05 2.17 -4.19
CA ARG A 84 -2.05 2.92 -2.93
C ARG A 84 -1.27 2.18 -1.86
N GLU A 85 -0.31 2.87 -1.24
CA GLU A 85 0.44 2.39 -0.08
C GLU A 85 -0.07 3.04 1.20
N ALA A 86 -0.53 2.24 2.16
CA ALA A 86 -0.98 2.72 3.47
C ALA A 86 0.21 2.87 4.42
N VAL A 87 0.44 4.09 4.91
CA VAL A 87 1.60 4.46 5.73
C VAL A 87 1.18 5.37 6.88
N PHE A 88 1.75 5.18 8.05
CA PHE A 88 1.60 6.18 9.13
C PHE A 88 2.29 7.48 8.76
N ARG A 89 1.63 8.63 8.95
CA ARG A 89 2.19 9.97 8.75
C ARG A 89 3.49 10.14 9.52
N SER A 90 3.52 9.69 10.78
CA SER A 90 4.71 9.73 11.65
C SER A 90 5.89 8.92 11.11
N TYR A 91 5.68 8.05 10.12
CA TYR A 91 6.72 7.20 9.54
C TYR A 91 7.29 7.75 8.24
N LEU A 92 6.69 8.80 7.65
CA LEU A 92 7.17 9.39 6.40
C LEU A 92 8.57 10.01 6.53
N SER A 93 8.97 10.46 7.73
CA SER A 93 10.31 10.99 8.00
C SER A 93 11.39 9.90 8.10
N ARG A 94 11.02 8.62 8.11
CA ARG A 94 11.97 7.51 8.25
C ARG A 94 12.58 7.16 6.88
N PRO A 95 13.90 7.20 6.71
CA PRO A 95 14.55 6.88 5.44
C PRO A 95 14.18 5.49 4.89
N SER A 96 14.11 4.49 5.78
CA SER A 96 13.74 3.11 5.40
C SER A 96 12.30 2.96 4.89
N VAL A 97 11.41 3.92 5.18
CA VAL A 97 10.05 3.96 4.62
C VAL A 97 10.07 4.65 3.27
N ALA A 98 10.81 5.75 3.14
CA ALA A 98 10.99 6.44 1.86
C ALA A 98 11.61 5.50 0.80
N GLU A 99 12.63 4.73 1.16
CA GLU A 99 13.25 3.73 0.27
C GLU A 99 12.25 2.68 -0.21
N LYS A 100 11.39 2.18 0.68
CA LYS A 100 10.34 1.22 0.34
C LYS A 100 9.29 1.83 -0.59
N LEU A 101 8.86 3.06 -0.30
CA LEU A 101 7.90 3.75 -1.14
C LEU A 101 8.45 4.00 -2.55
N GLU A 102 9.72 4.39 -2.65
CA GLU A 102 10.39 4.57 -3.94
C GLU A 102 10.52 3.23 -4.70
N LEU A 103 10.79 2.13 -4.02
CA LEU A 103 10.76 0.79 -4.63
C LEU A 103 9.38 0.48 -5.24
N SER A 104 8.30 0.67 -4.48
CA SER A 104 6.92 0.45 -4.97
C SER A 104 6.64 1.33 -6.19
N ARG A 105 6.94 2.62 -6.09
CA ARG A 105 6.71 3.59 -7.16
C ARG A 105 7.43 3.21 -8.45
N ARG A 106 8.73 2.86 -8.37
CA ARG A 106 9.53 2.43 -9.53
C ARG A 106 9.01 1.14 -10.15
N TYR A 107 8.67 0.16 -9.32
CA TYR A 107 8.14 -1.11 -9.80
C TYR A 107 6.87 -0.90 -10.63
N TRP A 108 5.88 -0.20 -10.09
CA TRP A 108 4.61 0.01 -10.78
C TRP A 108 4.75 0.91 -12.01
N GLN A 109 5.65 1.89 -11.97
CA GLN A 109 5.99 2.70 -13.13
C GLN A 109 6.54 1.84 -14.28
N GLN A 110 7.39 0.84 -14.00
CA GLN A 110 7.89 -0.09 -15.03
C GLN A 110 6.78 -0.99 -15.61
N GLN A 111 5.74 -1.29 -14.82
CA GLN A 111 4.55 -2.02 -15.27
C GLN A 111 3.55 -1.13 -16.04
N GLY A 112 3.87 0.16 -16.26
CA GLY A 112 2.99 1.10 -16.95
C GLY A 112 1.91 1.74 -16.08
N ILE A 113 1.94 1.51 -14.75
CA ILE A 113 1.00 2.10 -13.80
C ILE A 113 1.66 3.34 -13.18
N SER A 114 1.22 4.52 -13.63
CA SER A 114 1.72 5.82 -13.16
C SER A 114 0.87 6.42 -12.03
N ASP A 115 -0.39 6.01 -11.88
CA ASP A 115 -1.25 6.42 -10.77
C ASP A 115 -0.86 5.67 -9.49
N TRP A 116 0.22 6.13 -8.88
CA TRP A 116 0.74 5.62 -7.63
C TRP A 116 0.62 6.70 -6.54
N GLY A 117 0.20 6.31 -5.34
CA GLY A 117 0.05 7.25 -4.23
C GLY A 117 0.13 6.59 -2.86
N ILE A 118 0.13 7.42 -1.82
CA ILE A 118 0.11 6.97 -0.43
C ILE A 118 -1.19 7.38 0.26
N ILE A 119 -1.67 6.56 1.18
CA ILE A 119 -2.77 6.87 2.08
C ILE A 119 -2.19 6.94 3.49
N ILE A 120 -2.43 8.05 4.18
CA ILE A 120 -1.88 8.32 5.51
C ILE A 120 -2.99 8.67 6.49
N ASP A 121 -2.72 8.46 7.77
CA ASP A 121 -3.61 8.91 8.83
C ASP A 121 -3.67 10.44 8.92
N LYS A 122 -4.84 10.92 9.36
CA LYS A 122 -5.13 12.34 9.59
C LYS A 122 -4.19 12.88 10.68
N GLU A 123 -3.87 14.17 10.63
CA GLU A 123 -3.15 14.83 11.72
C GLU A 123 -3.99 14.80 13.01
N ASP A 124 -3.34 14.45 14.12
CA ASP A 124 -3.92 14.59 15.45
C ASP A 124 -3.95 16.10 15.78
N THR A 125 -5.11 16.74 15.60
CA THR A 125 -5.30 18.17 15.92
C THR A 125 -5.53 18.42 17.43
N SER A 126 -5.04 17.54 18.30
CA SER A 126 -5.23 17.62 19.76
C SER A 126 -4.34 18.66 20.47
N HIS A 127 -3.65 19.52 19.72
CA HIS A 127 -2.78 20.58 20.25
C HIS A 127 -3.13 21.97 19.70
N GLU A 128 -4.41 22.32 19.56
CA GLU A 128 -4.84 23.70 19.25
C GLU A 128 -5.90 24.27 20.22
N GLU A 129 -6.15 23.61 21.34
CA GLU A 129 -6.93 24.19 22.45
C GLU A 129 -6.15 24.05 23.76
N SER A 130 -5.26 25.02 24.04
CA SER A 130 -4.69 25.29 25.38
C SER A 130 -4.34 26.76 25.50
#